data_AF-A0ABD0R1Q3-F1
#
_entry.id   AF-A0ABD0R1Q3-F1
#
_cell.length_a   1.000
_cell.length_b   1.000
_cell.length_c   1.000
_cell.angle_alpha   90.00
_cell.angle_beta   90.00
_cell.angle_gamma   90.00
#
_symmetry.space_group_name_H-M   'P 1'
#
loop_
_entity.id
_entity.type
_entity.pdbx_description
1 polymer ?
#
loop_
_entity_poly.entity_id
_entity_poly.type
_entity_poly.pdbx_seq_one_letter_code
_entity_poly.pdbx_strand_id
1 'polypeptide(L)' 'EERAPSPPIEFDNLEEFVLQPAQQGVTVKCKVTRDKRGMDRGLYPTYYLHLDNEKK' A
#
# COMPACT_ATOMS: atom_id res chain seq x y z
N GLU A 1 -2.62 20.19 0.48
CA GLU A 1 -2.87 19.85 -0.93
C GLU A 1 -3.45 18.46 -0.99
N GLU A 2 -4.65 18.32 -1.55
CA GLU A 2 -5.27 17.02 -1.75
C GLU A 2 -4.52 16.32 -2.90
N ARG A 3 -3.95 15.13 -2.65
CA ARG A 3 -3.23 14.39 -3.69
C ARG A 3 -4.24 13.86 -4.71
N ALA A 4 -3.92 13.96 -6.00
CA ALA A 4 -4.73 13.39 -7.06
C ALA A 4 -5.06 11.91 -6.77
N PRO A 5 -6.29 11.45 -7.06
CA PRO A 5 -6.66 10.05 -6.86
C PRO A 5 -5.78 9.15 -7.72
N SER A 6 -5.38 8.01 -7.18
CA SER A 6 -4.74 6.98 -8.00
C SER A 6 -5.75 6.42 -9.00
N PRO A 7 -5.34 6.14 -10.24
CA PRO A 7 -6.20 5.41 -11.17
C PRO A 7 -6.56 4.03 -10.58
N PRO A 8 -7.66 3.40 -11.03
CA PRO A 8 -7.98 2.04 -10.64
C PRO A 8 -6.86 1.10 -11.10
N ILE A 9 -6.12 0.57 -10.14
CA ILE A 9 -5.05 -0.41 -10.38
C ILE A 9 -5.60 -1.79 -10.10
N GLU A 10 -5.56 -2.66 -11.11
CA GLU A 10 -5.89 -4.08 -11.03
C GLU A 10 -4.61 -4.89 -11.28
N PHE A 11 -4.40 -5.94 -10.50
CA PHE A 11 -3.25 -6.83 -10.62
C PHE A 11 -3.70 -8.27 -10.35
N ASP A 12 -3.18 -9.21 -11.13
CA ASP A 12 -3.49 -10.63 -10.98
C ASP A 12 -2.58 -11.32 -9.96
N ASN A 13 -1.31 -10.90 -9.90
CA ASN A 13 -0.31 -11.45 -8.99
C ASN A 13 0.36 -10.33 -8.17
N LEU A 14 0.25 -10.42 -6.84
CA LEU A 14 0.81 -9.44 -5.92
C LEU A 14 2.34 -9.43 -5.91
N GLU A 15 2.99 -10.59 -6.01
CA GLU A 15 4.45 -10.72 -5.92
C GLU A 15 5.14 -10.08 -7.13
N GLU A 16 4.53 -10.21 -8.31
CA GLU A 16 5.00 -9.54 -9.52
C GLU A 16 4.74 -8.03 -9.44
N PHE A 17 3.52 -7.63 -9.03
CA PHE A 17 3.13 -6.23 -8.94
C PHE A 17 4.08 -5.40 -8.07
N VAL A 18 4.51 -5.91 -6.91
CA VAL A 18 5.39 -5.17 -6.00
C VAL A 18 6.81 -4.96 -6.55
N LEU A 19 7.20 -5.73 -7.56
CA LEU A 19 8.50 -5.60 -8.22
C LEU A 19 8.43 -4.71 -9.47
N GLN A 20 7.25 -4.44 -10.00
CA GLN A 20 7.07 -3.62 -11.18
C GLN A 20 7.19 -2.11 -10.85
N PRO A 21 7.89 -1.33 -11.69
CA PRO A 21 7.90 0.11 -11.53
C PRO A 21 6.52 0.69 -11.83
N ALA A 22 6.19 1.82 -11.19
CA ALA A 22 5.00 2.58 -11.54
C ALA A 22 5.08 3.03 -13.02
N GLN A 23 3.95 2.94 -13.73
CA GLN A 23 3.88 3.43 -15.11
C GLN A 23 4.19 4.92 -15.18
N GLN A 24 4.84 5.35 -16.26
CA GLN A 24 5.23 6.75 -16.42
C GLN A 24 3.99 7.66 -16.39
N GLY A 25 4.06 8.74 -15.61
CA GLY A 25 2.93 9.67 -15.44
C GLY A 25 1.82 9.16 -14.51
N VAL A 26 1.94 7.96 -13.95
CA VAL A 26 0.99 7.40 -12.99
C VAL A 26 1.54 7.47 -11.57
N THR A 27 0.71 7.92 -10.63
CA THR A 27 1.02 7.86 -9.19
C THR A 27 0.20 6.76 -8.54
N VAL A 28 0.89 5.80 -7.92
CA VAL A 28 0.27 4.74 -7.12
C VAL A 28 0.10 5.24 -5.69
N LYS A 29 -1.13 5.39 -5.23
CA LYS A 29 -1.43 5.84 -3.87
C LYS A 29 -1.54 4.62 -2.96
N CYS A 30 -0.84 4.66 -1.83
CA CYS A 30 -0.83 3.58 -0.86
C CYS A 30 -1.00 4.11 0.57
N LYS A 31 -1.40 3.21 1.47
CA LYS A 31 -1.51 3.47 2.91
C LYS A 31 -0.67 2.47 3.69
N VAL A 32 0.32 3.00 4.43
CA VAL A 32 1.06 2.22 5.43
C VAL A 32 0.24 2.20 6.72
N THR A 33 -0.01 1.02 7.26
CA THR A 33 -0.60 0.86 8.60
C THR A 33 0.39 0.12 9.49
N ARG A 34 0.37 0.47 10.77
CA ARG A 34 1.19 -0.17 11.81
C ARG A 34 0.28 -0.97 12.73
N ASP A 35 0.54 -2.25 12.82
CA ASP A 35 -0.05 -3.12 13.81
C ASP A 35 0.78 -3.05 15.11
N LYS A 36 0.08 -2.84 16.23
CA LYS A 36 0.68 -2.64 17.56
C LYS A 36 0.53 -3.88 18.46
N ARG A 37 -0.07 -4.96 17.96
CA ARG A 37 -0.26 -6.19 18.75
C ARG A 37 1.09 -6.68 19.30
N GLY A 38 1.18 -6.82 20.62
CA GLY A 38 2.35 -7.36 21.32
C GLY A 38 3.50 -6.40 21.54
N MET A 39 3.38 -5.12 21.18
CA MET A 39 4.39 -4.11 21.55
C MET A 39 4.55 -3.97 23.07
N ASP A 40 3.45 -4.09 23.80
CA ASP A 40 3.42 -4.12 25.27
C ASP A 40 4.26 -5.28 25.86
N ARG A 41 4.47 -6.33 25.06
CA ARG A 41 5.30 -7.50 25.39
C ARG A 41 6.70 -7.43 24.78
N GLY A 42 7.11 -6.27 24.26
CA GLY A 42 8.41 -6.08 23.62
C GLY A 42 8.54 -6.65 22.21
N LEU A 43 7.43 -7.03 21.55
CA LEU A 43 7.46 -7.45 20.14
C LEU A 43 7.62 -6.24 19.21
N TYR A 44 8.27 -6.46 18.08
CA TYR A 44 8.42 -5.45 17.04
C TYR A 44 7.09 -5.21 16.29
N PRO A 45 6.81 -3.97 15.86
CA PRO A 45 5.63 -3.68 15.03
C PRO A 45 5.65 -4.45 13.72
N THR A 46 4.48 -4.91 13.30
CA THR A 46 4.25 -5.33 11.91
C THR A 46 3.68 -4.16 11.12
N TYR A 47 4.22 -3.93 9.92
CA TYR A 47 3.74 -2.90 9.00
C TYR A 47 3.09 -3.55 7.79
N TYR A 48 1.98 -2.96 7.35
CA TYR A 48 1.26 -3.38 6.15
C TYR A 48 1.19 -2.21 5.18
N LEU A 49 1.40 -2.49 3.90
CA LEU A 49 1.21 -1.53 2.81
C LEU A 49 -0.05 -1.93 2.03
N HIS A 50 -1.01 -1.04 1.95
CA HIS A 50 -2.26 -1.25 1.21
C HIS A 50 -2.30 -0.32 0.01
N LEU A 51 -2.74 -0.83 -1.13
CA LEU A 51 -3.12 0.02 -2.26
C LEU A 51 -4.36 0.84 -1.85
N ASP A 52 -4.30 2.16 -2.03
CA ASP A 52 -5.39 3.09 -1.72
C ASP A 52 -6.31 3.23 -2.95
N ASN A 53 -7.01 2.13 -3.26
CA ASN A 53 -8.02 2.10 -4.31
C ASN A 53 -9.36 2.56 -3.73
N GLU A 54 -10.12 3.38 -4.47
CA GLU A 54 -11.50 3.75 -4.09
C GLU A 54 -12.44 2.54 -3.99
N LYS A 55 -12.03 1.41 -4.58
CA LYS A 55 -12.63 0.09 -4.37
C LYS A 55 -12.25 -0.44 -2.98
N LYS A 56 -12.95 0.04 -1.95
CA LYS A 56 -13.09 -0.68 -0.68
C LYS A 56 -14.50 -1.22 -0.54
#